data_AF-A0A1J5MEV0-F1
#
_entry.id   AF-A0A1J5MEV0-F1
#
_cell.length_a   1.000
_cell.length_b   1.000
_cell.length_c   1.000
_cell.angle_alpha   90.00
_cell.angle_beta   90.00
_cell.angle_gamma   90.00
#
_symmetry.space_group_name_H-M   'P 1'
#
loop_
_entity.id
_entity.type
_entity.pdbx_description
1 polymer ?
#
loop_
_entity_poly.entity_id
_entity_poly.type
_entity_poly.pdbx_seq_one_letter_code
_entity_poly.pdbx_strand_id
1 'polypeptide(L)'
;MDYVNHPRYGNKPIVSEYDFTNSEIDDAYWRYKGIEYFRETAIPADITKQVDALYPRRIYVDIKESCRSCSRPFIFYALEQQYWFEVLSFYIDSHCVRCIDCRRQEREFKDIRRTYCELISKQERTAAETDTLKSIAEQLFELGLIKDQSKVDKIR
;
A
#
# COMPACT_ATOMS: atom_id res chain seq x y z
N MET A 1 20.41 5.17 -7.59
CA MET A 1 19.08 5.61 -7.14
C MET A 1 18.66 4.64 -6.07
N ASP A 2 18.32 5.14 -4.88
CA ASP A 2 17.92 4.28 -3.77
C ASP A 2 16.39 4.15 -3.76
N TYR A 3 15.89 2.91 -3.80
CA TYR A 3 14.47 2.63 -3.63
C TYR A 3 14.06 2.82 -2.17
N VAL A 4 12.78 3.14 -1.94
CA VAL A 4 12.23 3.17 -0.56
C VAL A 4 12.44 1.82 0.11
N ASN A 5 12.98 1.83 1.33
CA ASN A 5 13.28 0.62 2.09
C ASN A 5 12.02 -0.07 2.60
N HIS A 6 11.73 -1.26 2.06
CA HIS A 6 10.68 -2.13 2.53
C HIS A 6 11.11 -2.87 3.80
N PRO A 7 10.30 -2.89 4.88
CA PRO A 7 10.67 -3.47 6.17
C PRO A 7 10.98 -4.97 6.11
N ARG A 8 10.42 -5.69 5.13
CA ARG A 8 10.65 -7.13 4.94
C ARG A 8 11.68 -7.46 3.84
N TYR A 9 11.80 -6.61 2.84
CA TYR A 9 12.49 -6.96 1.58
C TYR A 9 13.70 -6.06 1.29
N GLY A 10 13.93 -5.04 2.12
CA GLY A 10 15.02 -4.08 1.94
C GLY A 10 14.70 -3.07 0.83
N ASN A 11 15.74 -2.59 0.15
CA ASN A 11 15.66 -1.54 -0.86
C ASN A 11 16.32 -1.93 -2.20
N LYS A 12 16.54 -3.22 -2.43
CA LYS A 12 17.13 -3.77 -3.65
C LYS A 12 16.25 -4.90 -4.19
N PRO A 13 16.32 -5.20 -5.50
CA PRO A 13 15.66 -6.36 -6.07
C PRO A 13 16.14 -7.66 -5.40
N ILE A 14 15.26 -8.65 -5.25
CA ILE A 14 15.57 -9.95 -4.64
C ILE A 14 15.70 -11.00 -5.74
N VAL A 15 16.95 -11.38 -6.05
CA VAL A 15 17.25 -12.41 -7.03
C VAL A 15 16.64 -13.75 -6.60
N SER A 16 15.96 -14.41 -7.53
CA SER A 16 15.40 -15.75 -7.35
C SER A 16 16.31 -16.81 -7.99
N GLU A 17 15.97 -18.08 -7.79
CA GLU A 17 16.64 -19.21 -8.43
C GLU A 17 16.08 -19.55 -9.82
N TYR A 18 15.02 -18.88 -10.26
CA TYR A 18 14.33 -19.18 -11.51
C TYR A 18 14.89 -18.32 -12.66
N ASP A 19 15.05 -18.93 -13.83
CA ASP A 19 15.49 -18.23 -15.05
C ASP A 19 14.36 -18.23 -16.08
N PHE A 20 13.48 -17.23 -15.98
CA PHE A 20 12.46 -16.97 -16.99
C PHE A 20 12.99 -15.98 -18.03
N THR A 21 12.65 -16.20 -19.28
CA THR A 21 12.91 -15.26 -20.38
C THR A 21 12.00 -14.04 -20.27
N ASN A 22 12.42 -12.91 -20.87
CA ASN A 22 11.57 -11.71 -20.94
C ASN A 22 10.23 -12.01 -21.64
N SER A 23 10.22 -12.88 -22.66
CA SER A 23 8.98 -13.25 -23.36
C SER A 23 8.01 -14.00 -22.45
N GLU A 24 8.51 -14.94 -21.64
CA GLU A 24 7.68 -15.69 -20.69
C GLU A 24 7.09 -14.77 -19.63
N ILE A 25 7.89 -13.82 -19.12
CA ILE A 25 7.42 -12.80 -18.19
C ILE A 25 6.37 -11.92 -18.89
N ASP A 26 6.70 -11.29 -20.01
CA ASP A 26 5.81 -10.38 -20.74
C ASP A 26 4.45 -10.99 -21.08
N ASP A 27 4.39 -12.30 -21.35
CA ASP A 27 3.15 -13.01 -21.65
C ASP A 27 2.44 -13.54 -20.38
N ALA A 28 3.11 -13.57 -19.22
CA ALA A 28 2.55 -14.05 -17.96
C ALA A 28 1.48 -13.15 -17.35
N TYR A 29 1.45 -11.86 -17.73
CA TYR A 29 0.41 -10.92 -17.33
C TYR A 29 0.36 -9.69 -18.25
N TRP A 30 -0.84 -9.23 -18.60
CA TRP A 30 -1.07 -8.22 -19.64
C TRP A 30 -0.33 -6.89 -19.42
N ARG A 31 -0.03 -6.52 -18.17
CA ARG A 31 0.65 -5.26 -17.82
C ARG A 31 2.17 -5.30 -18.02
N TYR A 32 2.80 -6.48 -18.02
CA TYR A 32 4.26 -6.57 -17.91
C TYR A 32 5.01 -5.96 -19.10
N LYS A 33 4.44 -6.03 -20.31
CA LYS A 33 5.00 -5.39 -21.52
C LYS A 33 5.17 -3.87 -21.43
N GLY A 34 4.47 -3.21 -20.51
CA GLY A 34 4.45 -1.74 -20.39
C GLY A 34 5.18 -1.17 -19.18
N ILE A 35 5.89 -1.99 -18.40
CA ILE A 35 6.49 -1.58 -17.12
C ILE A 35 7.95 -2.04 -16.98
N GLU A 36 8.69 -1.37 -16.10
CA GLU A 36 10.07 -1.73 -15.76
C GLU A 36 10.09 -2.77 -14.63
N TYR A 37 10.71 -3.91 -14.87
CA TYR A 37 10.84 -5.01 -13.92
C TYR A 37 12.24 -5.63 -13.94
N PHE A 38 12.58 -6.42 -12.91
CA PHE A 38 13.87 -7.10 -12.77
C PHE A 38 13.73 -8.59 -13.05
N ARG A 39 14.08 -9.05 -14.27
CA ARG A 39 13.80 -10.43 -14.71
C ARG A 39 14.37 -11.51 -13.78
N GLU A 40 15.52 -11.25 -13.17
CA GLU A 40 16.25 -12.15 -12.27
C GLU A 40 15.56 -12.38 -10.92
N THR A 41 14.46 -11.68 -10.67
CA THR A 41 13.66 -11.79 -9.44
C THR A 41 12.38 -12.61 -9.64
N ALA A 42 12.17 -13.10 -10.86
CA ALA A 42 10.94 -13.75 -11.25
C ALA A 42 10.70 -15.04 -10.44
N ILE A 43 9.47 -15.25 -9.98
CA ILE A 43 9.03 -16.45 -9.26
C ILE A 43 7.73 -16.98 -9.86
N PRO A 44 7.50 -18.31 -9.86
CA PRO A 44 6.24 -18.87 -10.33
C PRO A 44 5.08 -18.49 -9.39
N ALA A 45 3.90 -18.28 -9.97
CA ALA A 45 2.67 -18.07 -9.23
C ALA A 45 1.84 -19.35 -9.11
N ASP A 46 1.12 -19.53 -8.01
CA ASP A 46 0.08 -20.54 -7.85
C ASP A 46 -1.27 -19.96 -8.27
N ILE A 47 -1.63 -20.17 -9.54
CA ILE A 47 -2.88 -19.64 -10.11
C ILE A 47 -4.14 -20.17 -9.41
N THR A 48 -4.06 -21.32 -8.72
CA THR A 48 -5.21 -21.92 -8.04
C THR A 48 -5.62 -21.15 -6.78
N LYS A 49 -4.71 -20.32 -6.26
CA LYS A 49 -4.95 -19.45 -5.10
C LYS A 49 -5.40 -18.05 -5.48
N GLN A 50 -5.39 -17.69 -6.77
CA GLN A 50 -5.81 -16.39 -7.25
C GLN A 50 -7.35 -16.35 -7.37
N VAL A 51 -7.98 -15.34 -6.76
CA VAL A 51 -9.44 -15.20 -6.75
C VAL A 51 -9.92 -14.42 -7.98
N ASP A 52 -10.97 -14.93 -8.63
CA ASP A 52 -11.70 -14.30 -9.75
C ASP A 52 -10.81 -13.79 -10.90
N ALA A 53 -9.73 -14.52 -11.19
CA ALA A 53 -8.75 -14.13 -12.19
C ALA A 53 -9.11 -14.66 -13.60
N LEU A 54 -9.83 -13.87 -14.40
CA LEU A 54 -10.03 -14.17 -15.83
C LEU A 54 -8.70 -14.29 -16.58
N TYR A 55 -7.73 -13.48 -16.18
CA TYR A 55 -6.34 -13.51 -16.67
C TYR A 55 -5.40 -13.62 -15.46
N PRO A 56 -5.10 -14.86 -15.01
CA PRO A 56 -4.24 -15.06 -13.84
C PRO A 56 -2.81 -14.63 -14.16
N ARG A 57 -2.12 -14.14 -13.13
CA ARG A 57 -0.68 -13.88 -13.20
C ARG A 57 0.04 -15.20 -13.09
N ARG A 58 0.80 -15.60 -14.11
CA ARG A 58 1.55 -16.89 -14.07
C ARG A 58 2.93 -16.75 -13.42
N ILE A 59 3.48 -15.54 -13.43
CA ILE A 59 4.80 -15.20 -12.90
C ILE A 59 4.67 -13.88 -12.12
N TYR A 60 5.33 -13.79 -10.97
CA TYR A 60 5.58 -12.52 -10.30
C TYR A 60 7.03 -12.10 -10.49
N VAL A 61 7.28 -10.81 -10.54
CA VAL A 61 8.62 -10.23 -10.73
C VAL A 61 8.71 -8.94 -9.91
N ASP A 62 9.88 -8.57 -9.41
CA ASP A 62 10.07 -7.26 -8.77
C ASP A 62 9.82 -6.17 -9.80
N ILE A 63 8.86 -5.29 -9.51
CA ILE A 63 8.44 -4.21 -10.41
C ILE A 63 8.91 -2.88 -9.82
N LYS A 64 9.54 -2.04 -10.64
CA LYS A 64 9.83 -0.66 -10.26
C LYS A 64 8.57 0.19 -10.43
N GLU A 65 8.19 0.87 -9.35
CA GLU A 65 7.04 1.77 -9.32
C GLU A 65 7.47 3.16 -8.79
N SER A 66 6.67 4.17 -9.12
CA SER A 66 6.82 5.52 -8.58
C SER A 66 5.67 5.83 -7.62
N CYS A 67 6.00 6.24 -6.38
CA CYS A 67 4.96 6.48 -5.39
C CYS A 67 4.06 7.65 -5.79
N ARG A 68 2.75 7.43 -5.92
CA ARG A 68 1.78 8.48 -6.26
C ARG A 68 1.76 9.67 -5.28
N SER A 69 2.13 9.46 -4.02
CA SER A 69 2.06 10.49 -2.98
C SER A 69 3.35 11.28 -2.82
N CYS A 70 4.52 10.62 -2.82
CA CYS A 70 5.81 11.27 -2.55
C CYS A 70 6.79 11.20 -3.73
N SER A 71 6.38 10.62 -4.86
CA SER A 71 7.17 10.46 -6.10
C SER A 71 8.46 9.66 -5.96
N ARG A 72 8.82 9.17 -4.75
CA ARG A 72 9.99 8.33 -4.54
C ARG A 72 9.82 6.99 -5.27
N PRO A 73 10.88 6.49 -5.93
CA PRO A 73 10.86 5.15 -6.54
C PRO A 73 10.83 4.08 -5.46
N PHE A 74 10.09 3.01 -5.69
CA PHE A 74 10.05 1.85 -4.80
C PHE A 74 9.86 0.56 -5.61
N ILE A 75 10.12 -0.58 -4.98
CA ILE A 75 9.95 -1.89 -5.60
C ILE A 75 8.64 -2.50 -5.07
N PHE A 76 7.77 -2.94 -5.99
CA PHE A 76 6.69 -3.85 -5.68
C PHE A 76 7.20 -5.27 -5.86
N TYR A 77 7.56 -5.90 -4.74
CA TYR A 77 8.31 -7.14 -4.75
C TYR A 77 7.50 -8.32 -5.28
N ALA A 78 8.15 -9.28 -5.93
CA ALA A 78 7.55 -10.52 -6.41
C ALA A 78 6.94 -11.32 -5.24
N LEU A 79 7.66 -11.40 -4.12
CA LEU A 79 7.18 -12.01 -2.88
C LEU A 79 6.02 -11.23 -2.25
N GLU A 80 5.97 -9.91 -2.42
CA GLU A 80 4.83 -9.09 -1.97
C GLU A 80 3.59 -9.39 -2.82
N GLN A 81 3.75 -9.47 -4.15
CA GLN A 81 2.70 -9.85 -5.08
C GLN A 81 2.13 -11.23 -4.76
N GLN A 82 2.99 -12.24 -4.59
CA GLN A 82 2.58 -13.58 -4.21
C GLN A 82 1.69 -13.57 -2.97
N TYR A 83 2.11 -12.86 -1.92
CA TYR A 83 1.32 -12.75 -0.70
C TYR A 83 -0.02 -12.03 -0.92
N TRP A 84 -0.05 -10.95 -1.71
CA TRP A 84 -1.28 -10.20 -2.00
C TRP A 84 -2.32 -11.06 -2.71
N PHE A 85 -1.91 -11.80 -3.75
CA PHE A 85 -2.86 -12.50 -4.60
C PHE A 85 -3.20 -13.91 -4.09
N GLU A 86 -2.24 -14.62 -3.49
CA GLU A 86 -2.44 -16.02 -3.08
C GLU A 86 -2.86 -16.17 -1.61
N VAL A 87 -2.61 -15.17 -0.76
CA VAL A 87 -2.94 -15.24 0.68
C VAL A 87 -3.99 -14.22 1.06
N LEU A 88 -3.87 -12.97 0.60
CA LEU A 88 -4.85 -11.93 0.89
C LEU A 88 -6.02 -11.90 -0.10
N SER A 89 -5.96 -12.71 -1.17
CA SER A 89 -6.99 -12.77 -2.21
C SER A 89 -7.34 -11.42 -2.82
N PHE A 90 -6.34 -10.54 -2.99
CA PHE A 90 -6.57 -9.26 -3.66
C PHE A 90 -6.99 -9.49 -5.12
N TYR A 91 -7.80 -8.57 -5.66
CA TYR A 91 -8.18 -8.60 -7.07
C TYR A 91 -6.93 -8.61 -7.96
N ILE A 92 -6.88 -9.50 -8.96
CA ILE A 92 -5.63 -9.81 -9.70
C ILE A 92 -5.02 -8.61 -10.43
N ASP A 93 -5.83 -7.63 -10.82
CA ASP A 93 -5.38 -6.40 -11.47
C ASP A 93 -4.97 -5.28 -10.49
N SER A 94 -5.05 -5.56 -9.18
CA SER A 94 -4.50 -4.66 -8.17
C SER A 94 -2.99 -4.51 -8.36
N HIS A 95 -2.49 -3.31 -8.14
CA HIS A 95 -1.06 -3.03 -8.18
C HIS A 95 -0.71 -2.01 -7.10
N CYS A 96 0.54 -2.04 -6.67
CA CYS A 96 1.01 -1.16 -5.63
C CYS A 96 1.32 0.23 -6.20
N VAL A 97 0.54 1.26 -5.82
CA VAL A 97 0.69 2.65 -6.31
C VAL A 97 1.39 3.59 -5.32
N ARG A 98 1.67 3.14 -4.10
CA ARG A 98 2.32 3.93 -3.05
C ARG A 98 3.41 3.12 -2.38
N CYS A 99 4.52 3.76 -2.01
CA CYS A 99 5.58 3.13 -1.22
C CYS A 99 5.10 2.76 0.19
N ILE A 100 5.84 1.89 0.88
CA ILE A 100 5.45 1.38 2.21
C ILE A 100 5.24 2.49 3.25
N ASP A 101 6.09 3.52 3.26
CA ASP A 101 5.95 4.65 4.18
C ASP A 101 4.62 5.36 3.98
N CYS A 102 4.26 5.66 2.72
CA CYS A 102 3.00 6.30 2.40
C CYS A 102 1.79 5.39 2.65
N ARG A 103 1.91 4.06 2.44
CA ARG A 103 0.85 3.11 2.79
C ARG A 103 0.63 3.05 4.30
N ARG A 104 1.69 3.10 5.10
CA ARG A 104 1.61 3.12 6.57
C ARG A 104 0.96 4.39 7.06
N GLN A 105 1.41 5.53 6.55
CA GLN A 105 0.84 6.83 6.89
C GLN A 105 -0.65 6.93 6.51
N GLU A 106 -1.05 6.40 5.35
CA GLU A 106 -2.46 6.38 4.93
C GLU A 106 -3.33 5.51 5.86
N ARG A 107 -2.80 4.38 6.35
CA ARG A 107 -3.49 3.53 7.33
C ARG A 107 -3.67 4.26 8.66
N GLU A 108 -2.60 4.86 9.17
CA GLU A 108 -2.63 5.67 10.40
C GLU A 108 -3.67 6.81 10.28
N PHE A 109 -3.67 7.55 9.18
CA PHE A 109 -4.67 8.59 8.94
C PHE A 109 -6.09 8.07 8.81
N LYS A 110 -6.29 6.90 8.20
CA LYS A 110 -7.62 6.30 8.09
C LYS A 110 -8.16 5.91 9.47
N ASP A 111 -7.31 5.35 10.33
CA ASP A 111 -7.69 4.99 11.70
C ASP A 111 -8.00 6.23 12.54
N ILE A 112 -7.13 7.25 12.51
CA ILE A 112 -7.35 8.53 13.19
C ILE A 112 -8.66 9.18 12.73
N ARG A 113 -8.89 9.23 11.41
CA ARG A 113 -10.11 9.79 10.83
C ARG A 113 -11.36 9.01 11.23
N ARG A 114 -11.29 7.67 11.26
CA ARG A 114 -12.41 6.83 11.73
C ARG A 114 -12.77 7.18 13.17
N THR A 115 -11.79 7.18 14.07
CA THR A 115 -12.00 7.51 15.49
C THR A 115 -12.54 8.92 15.66
N TYR A 116 -12.01 9.91 14.92
CA TYR A 116 -12.55 11.26 14.91
C TYR A 116 -14.04 11.29 14.51
N CYS A 117 -14.40 10.62 13.41
CA CYS A 117 -15.77 10.56 12.90
C CYS A 117 -16.72 9.83 13.87
N GLU A 118 -16.25 8.78 14.54
CA GLU A 118 -17.02 8.07 15.56
C GLU A 118 -17.29 8.98 16.76
N LEU A 119 -16.26 9.62 17.31
CA LEU A 119 -16.38 10.48 18.49
C LEU A 119 -17.21 11.74 18.24
N ILE A 120 -17.03 12.41 17.10
CA ILE A 120 -17.82 13.61 16.78
C ILE A 120 -19.32 13.32 16.59
N SER A 121 -19.66 12.08 16.22
CA SER A 121 -21.04 11.66 15.97
C SER A 121 -21.75 11.15 17.23
N LYS A 122 -21.04 10.94 18.34
CA LYS A 122 -21.65 10.51 19.61
C LYS A 122 -22.44 11.65 20.26
N GLN A 123 -23.68 11.36 20.67
CA GLN A 123 -24.54 12.31 21.37
C GLN A 123 -24.00 12.65 22.77
N GLU A 124 -23.53 11.63 23.50
CA GLU A 124 -22.87 11.78 24.79
C GLU A 124 -21.46 11.19 24.70
N ARG A 125 -20.48 11.98 25.16
CA ARG A 125 -19.06 11.60 25.24
C ARG A 125 -18.64 11.65 26.69
N THR A 126 -17.88 10.65 27.12
CA THR A 126 -17.17 10.70 28.40
C THR A 126 -16.06 11.76 28.35
N ALA A 127 -15.58 12.22 29.50
CA ALA A 127 -14.48 13.19 29.56
C ALA A 127 -13.22 12.69 28.82
N ALA A 128 -12.88 11.40 28.99
CA ALA A 128 -11.74 10.79 28.31
C ALA A 128 -11.91 10.74 26.77
N GLU A 129 -13.13 10.52 26.29
CA GLU A 129 -13.45 10.55 24.86
C GLU A 129 -13.39 11.97 24.28
N THR A 130 -13.80 12.98 25.04
CA THR A 130 -13.63 14.38 24.67
C THR A 130 -12.15 14.75 24.58
N ASP A 131 -11.33 14.35 25.55
CA ASP A 131 -9.88 14.59 25.53
C ASP A 131 -9.22 13.92 24.31
N THR A 132 -9.61 12.68 24.02
CA THR A 132 -9.16 11.94 22.84
C THR A 132 -9.56 12.65 21.55
N LEU A 133 -10.82 13.10 21.44
CA LEU A 133 -11.31 13.83 20.27
C LEU A 133 -10.54 15.13 20.06
N LYS A 134 -10.25 15.87 21.14
CA LYS A 134 -9.49 17.12 21.07
C LYS A 134 -8.06 16.87 20.60
N SER A 135 -7.37 15.89 21.16
CA SER A 135 -6.00 15.53 20.73
C SER A 135 -5.96 15.12 19.26
N ILE A 136 -6.93 14.34 18.79
CA ILE A 136 -7.03 13.98 17.37
C ILE A 136 -7.28 15.23 16.50
N ALA A 137 -8.16 16.13 16.92
CA ALA A 137 -8.47 17.34 16.19
C ALA A 137 -7.24 18.27 16.07
N GLU A 138 -6.44 18.39 17.12
CA GLU A 138 -5.16 19.11 17.12
C GLU A 138 -4.16 18.48 16.12
N GLN A 139 -3.98 17.15 16.18
CA GLN A 139 -3.11 16.44 15.22
C GLN A 139 -3.56 16.65 13.77
N LEU A 140 -4.86 16.57 13.49
CA LEU A 140 -5.41 16.80 12.15
C LEU A 140 -5.25 18.26 11.70
N PHE A 141 -5.25 19.23 12.61
CA PHE A 141 -4.98 20.62 12.32
C PHE A 141 -3.50 20.86 11.97
N GLU A 142 -2.57 20.31 12.77
CA GLU A 142 -1.13 20.39 12.50
C GLU A 142 -0.76 19.78 11.14
N LEU A 143 -1.45 18.70 10.74
CA LEU A 143 -1.30 18.07 9.43
C LEU A 143 -1.97 18.86 8.28
N GLY A 144 -2.65 19.97 8.57
CA GLY A 144 -3.34 20.81 7.59
C GLY A 144 -4.63 20.19 7.02
N LEU A 145 -5.13 19.11 7.64
CA LEU A 145 -6.36 18.43 7.22
C LEU A 145 -7.61 19.14 7.75
N ILE A 146 -7.52 19.72 8.96
CA ILE A 146 -8.49 20.69 9.47
C ILE A 146 -7.88 22.09 9.27
N LYS A 147 -8.56 22.95 8.51
CA LYS A 147 -8.07 24.31 8.21
C LYS A 147 -8.57 25.37 9.19
N ASP A 148 -9.52 25.03 10.04
CA ASP A 148 -10.23 25.95 10.92
C ASP A 148 -10.01 25.54 12.37
N GLN A 149 -9.11 26.27 13.05
CA GLN A 149 -8.77 26.06 14.46
C GLN A 149 -10.00 26.18 15.36
N SER A 150 -11.01 26.98 14.98
CA SER A 150 -12.21 27.16 15.80
C SER A 150 -13.02 25.87 15.94
N LYS A 151 -12.83 24.89 15.05
CA LYS A 151 -13.46 23.56 15.17
C LYS A 151 -12.81 22.70 16.24
N VAL A 152 -11.51 22.90 16.47
CA VAL A 152 -10.76 22.24 17.54
C VAL A 152 -11.16 22.87 18.89
N ASP A 153 -11.19 24.19 18.96
CA ASP A 153 -11.44 24.94 20.20
C ASP A 153 -12.87 24.76 20.75
N LYS A 154 -13.82 24.38 19.90
CA LYS A 154 -15.22 24.13 20.27
C LYS A 154 -15.46 22.76 20.90
N ILE A 155 -14.47 21.85 20.86
CA ILE A 155 -14.59 20.52 21.46
C ILE A 155 -14.56 20.70 22.99
N ARG A 156 -15.74 20.52 23.59
CA ARG A 156 -15.99 20.45 25.03
C ARG A 156 -16.55 19.08 25.39
#